data_AF-A0A971PGZ3-F1
#
_entry.id   AF-A0A971PGZ3-F1
#
_cell.length_a   1.000
_cell.length_b   1.000
_cell.length_c   1.000
_cell.angle_alpha   90.00
_cell.angle_beta   90.00
_cell.angle_gamma   90.00
#
_symmetry.space_group_name_H-M   'P 1'
#
loop_
_entity.id
_entity.type
_entity.pdbx_description
1 polymer ?
#
loop_
_entity_poly.entity_id
_entity_poly.type
_entity_poly.pdbx_seq_one_letter_code
_entity_poly.pdbx_strand_id
1 'polypeptide(L)' 'MDRGIFVIAEAGVNHNGDTELAVRMIDTAAEAGADAVKFQTFRADRIISRHARKAEYQKKTTGAD' A
#
# COMPACT_ATOMS: atom_id res chain seq x y z
N MET A 1 6.29 -31.31 9.77
CA MET A 1 5.82 -30.82 8.47
C MET A 1 6.62 -29.59 8.15
N ASP A 2 7.33 -29.61 7.03
CA ASP A 2 8.07 -28.44 6.55
C ASP A 2 7.02 -27.41 6.09
N ARG A 3 6.96 -26.24 6.73
CA ARG A 3 6.08 -25.16 6.25
C ARG A 3 6.89 -24.37 5.22
N GLY A 4 6.41 -24.36 3.97
CA GLY A 4 6.96 -23.50 2.93
C GLY A 4 6.93 -22.03 3.34
N ILE A 5 7.78 -21.22 2.68
CA ILE A 5 7.81 -19.77 2.88
C ILE A 5 6.45 -19.20 2.49
N PHE A 6 5.85 -18.40 3.38
CA PHE A 6 4.61 -17.69 3.11
C PHE A 6 4.94 -16.29 2.58
N VAL A 7 4.55 -16.02 1.34
CA VAL A 7 4.84 -14.78 0.62
C VAL A 7 3.63 -13.86 0.63
N ILE A 8 3.83 -12.64 1.14
CA ILE A 8 2.80 -11.59 1.16
C ILE A 8 3.18 -10.50 0.15
N ALA A 9 2.35 -10.32 -0.88
CA ALA A 9 2.43 -9.17 -1.77
C ALA A 9 1.92 -7.91 -1.04
N GLU A 10 2.80 -6.94 -0.78
CA GLU A 10 2.38 -5.68 -0.18
C GLU A 10 1.85 -4.71 -1.23
N ALA A 11 0.53 -4.50 -1.26
CA ALA A 11 -0.10 -3.43 -2.02
C ALA A 11 -0.02 -2.08 -1.28
N GLY A 12 -0.10 -2.10 0.05
CA GLY A 12 0.04 -0.91 0.88
C GLY A 12 -1.03 0.14 0.58
N VAL A 13 -0.59 1.33 0.15
CA VAL A 13 -1.46 2.44 -0.33
C VAL A 13 -1.37 2.65 -1.84
N ASN A 14 -0.66 1.77 -2.57
CA ASN A 14 -0.28 1.98 -3.98
C ASN A 14 -1.47 2.00 -4.96
N HIS A 15 -2.66 1.63 -4.50
CA HIS A 15 -3.92 1.81 -5.22
C HIS A 15 -4.34 3.28 -5.40
N ASN A 16 -3.70 4.24 -4.73
CA ASN A 16 -3.99 5.68 -4.85
C ASN A 16 -5.47 6.09 -4.67
N GLY A 17 -6.26 5.30 -3.93
CA GLY A 17 -7.69 5.52 -3.75
C GLY A 17 -8.57 5.05 -4.92
N ASP A 18 -7.98 4.41 -5.94
CA ASP A 18 -8.68 3.76 -7.04
C ASP A 18 -8.99 2.30 -6.69
N THR A 19 -10.28 2.00 -6.52
CA THR A 19 -10.78 0.67 -6.20
C THR A 19 -10.55 -0.33 -7.33
N GLU A 20 -10.66 0.07 -8.59
CA GLU A 20 -10.43 -0.82 -9.73
C GLU A 20 -8.95 -1.20 -9.82
N LEU A 21 -8.05 -0.24 -9.56
CA LEU A 21 -6.63 -0.53 -9.43
C LEU A 21 -6.35 -1.49 -8.27
N ALA A 22 -7.01 -1.32 -7.13
CA ALA A 22 -6.89 -2.25 -6.00
C ALA A 22 -7.30 -3.68 -6.38
N VAL A 23 -8.39 -3.85 -7.13
CA VAL A 23 -8.82 -5.17 -7.64
C VAL A 23 -7.77 -5.75 -8.58
N ARG A 24 -7.26 -4.97 -9.55
CA ARG A 24 -6.19 -5.43 -10.45
C ARG A 24 -4.93 -5.87 -9.69
N MET A 25 -4.59 -5.19 -8.60
CA MET A 25 -3.46 -5.59 -7.75
C MET A 25 -3.67 -6.95 -7.08
N ILE A 26 -4.90 -7.31 -6.73
CA ILE A 26 -5.24 -8.64 -6.20
C ILE A 26 -5.03 -9.69 -7.27
N ASP A 27 -5.54 -9.45 -8.49
CA ASP A 27 -5.39 -10.37 -9.62
C ASP A 27 -3.90 -10.60 -9.94
N THR A 28 -3.10 -9.53 -10.03
CA THR A 28 -1.65 -9.63 -10.27
C THR A 28 -0.92 -10.37 -9.15
N ALA A 29 -1.29 -10.18 -7.88
CA ALA A 29 -0.69 -10.89 -6.76
C ALA A 29 -0.98 -12.40 -6.82
N ALA A 30 -2.20 -12.77 -7.21
CA ALA A 30 -2.60 -14.16 -7.40
C ALA A 30 -1.86 -14.79 -8.59
N GLU A 31 -1.77 -14.09 -9.73
CA GLU A 31 -1.02 -14.54 -10.91
C GLU A 31 0.48 -14.73 -10.62
N ALA A 32 1.06 -13.89 -9.76
CA ALA A 32 2.45 -13.99 -9.33
C ALA A 32 2.71 -15.13 -8.32
N GLY A 33 1.67 -15.80 -7.82
CA GLY A 33 1.78 -16.90 -6.86
C GLY A 33 2.04 -16.45 -5.42
N ALA A 34 1.65 -15.24 -5.03
CA ALA A 34 1.69 -14.83 -3.63
C ALA A 34 0.60 -15.56 -2.82
N ASP A 35 0.90 -15.91 -1.57
CA ASP A 35 -0.06 -16.57 -0.68
C ASP A 35 -1.11 -15.58 -0.14
N ALA A 36 -0.74 -14.30 -0.04
CA ALA A 36 -1.65 -13.24 0.37
C ALA A 36 -1.27 -11.89 -0.25
N VAL A 37 -2.24 -10.98 -0.30
CA VAL A 37 -2.03 -9.56 -0.62
C VAL A 37 -2.43 -8.69 0.56
N LYS A 38 -1.62 -7.69 0.91
CA LYS A 38 -1.81 -6.83 2.09
C LYS A 38 -2.01 -5.37 1.70
N PHE A 39 -3.16 -4.82 2.11
CA PHE A 39 -3.47 -3.39 2.05
C PHE A 39 -3.28 -2.72 3.42
N GLN A 40 -3.10 -1.40 3.43
CA GLN A 40 -3.00 -0.61 4.66
C GLN A 40 -4.31 0.12 4.94
N THR A 41 -4.93 -0.16 6.08
CA THR A 41 -6.12 0.55 6.57
C THR A 41 -5.72 1.53 7.66
N PHE A 42 -5.83 2.82 7.40
CA PHE A 42 -5.62 3.87 8.40
C PHE A 42 -6.44 5.11 8.09
N ARG A 43 -6.60 5.95 9.11
CA ARG A 43 -7.01 7.34 8.91
C ARG A 43 -5.80 8.24 9.18
N ALA A 44 -5.42 9.06 8.20
CA ALA A 44 -4.19 9.85 8.27
C ALA A 44 -4.15 10.77 9.51
N ASP A 45 -5.29 11.35 9.87
CA ASP A 45 -5.49 12.20 11.06
C ASP A 45 -5.20 11.49 12.39
N ARG A 46 -5.23 10.15 12.41
CA ARG A 46 -5.01 9.35 13.62
C ARG A 46 -3.58 8.86 13.80
N ILE A 47 -2.76 8.90 12.74
CA ILE A 47 -1.40 8.31 12.77
C ILE A 47 -0.30 9.27 12.32
N ILE A 48 -0.65 10.41 11.71
CA ILE A 48 0.30 11.42 11.26
C ILE A 48 0.19 12.65 12.16
N SER A 49 1.32 13.13 12.67
CA SER A 49 1.39 14.40 13.39
C SER A 49 1.10 15.56 12.43
N ARG A 50 0.33 16.56 12.87
CA ARG A 50 0.14 17.82 12.13
C ARG A 50 1.44 18.57 11.81
N HIS A 51 2.54 18.24 12.50
CA HIS A 51 3.86 18.84 12.27
C HIS A 51 4.78 17.92 11.45
N ALA A 52 4.30 16.74 11.04
CA ALA A 52 5.07 15.84 10.19
C ALA A 52 5.25 16.49 8.82
N ARG A 53 6.51 16.65 8.42
CA ARG A 53 6.84 17.18 7.09
C ARG A 53 6.53 16.12 6.04
N LYS A 54 5.95 16.53 4.91
CA LYS A 54 5.84 15.67 3.72
C LYS A 54 7.20 15.11 3.33
N ALA A 55 7.22 13.89 2.80
CA ALA A 55 8.41 13.35 2.16
C ALA A 55 8.76 14.17 0.91
N GLU A 56 10.04 14.23 0.54
CA GLU A 56 10.50 15.06 -0.59
C GLU A 56 9.77 14.75 -1.90
N TYR A 57 9.47 13.47 -2.17
CA TYR A 57 8.71 13.09 -3.37
C TYR A 57 7.26 13.58 -3.34
N GLN A 58 6.64 13.65 -2.16
CA GLN A 58 5.26 14.14 -1.99
C GLN A 58 5.20 15.66 -2.19
N LYS A 59 6.24 16.40 -1.77
CA LYS A 59 6.33 17.85 -2.02
C LYS A 59 6.35 18.17 -3.52
N LYS A 60 7.03 17.33 -4.31
CA LYS A 60 7.12 17.49 -5.78
C LYS A 60 5.78 17.29 -6.48
N THR A 61 4.92 16.40 -5.98
CA THR A 61 3.66 16.02 -6.64
C THR A 61 2.42 16.71 -6.07
N THR A 62 2.47 17.21 -4.83
CA THR A 62 1.28 17.73 -4.11
C THR A 62 1.47 19.10 -3.47
N GLY A 63 2.56 19.82 -3.80
CA GLY A 63 2.88 21.11 -3.19
C GLY A 63 3.51 21.00 -1.80
N ALA A 64 4.06 22.12 -1.31
CA ALA A 64 5.00 22.16 -0.18
C ALA A 64 4.39 22.11 1.23
N ASP A 65 3.06 22.21 1.37
CA ASP A 65 2.40 22.36 2.68
C ASP A 65 2.38 21.07 3.49
#